data_AF-A0A248L6T9-F1
#
_entry.id   AF-A0A248L6T9-F1
#
_cell.length_a   1.000
_cell.length_b   1.000
_cell.length_c   1.000
_cell.angle_alpha   90.00
_cell.angle_beta   90.00
_cell.angle_gamma   90.00
#
_symmetry.space_group_name_H-M   'P 1'
#
loop_
_entity.id
_entity.type
_entity.pdbx_description
1 polymer ?
#
loop_
_entity_poly.entity_id
_entity_poly.type
_entity_poly.pdbx_seq_one_letter_code
_entity_poly.pdbx_strand_id
1 'polypeptide(L)'
;MKNVIKVLIVLSVSIGLMLTGFPSNEAVAKNKKETQHDTFKKLKLNTSMTSVAEVMYGKNYKKHLCDRSEDEVKVNLLCSGELNDSNTYDKSGKLKYLKYEFYLYPDSKVPNESDNTDEVTFQTVRMLLVFKSKEHSKQLKLVEKHWFDVSVENSKRVYNNQKIEKGMTKKQLDDVLTGTGLGRYEAVSYIDYSKVGKQSGKKQPVFPKAYKTYSYSVLNQKENILYFFEMKYSRTKKEYVVSYVESWRENIK
;
A
#
# COMPACT_ATOMS: atom_id res chain seq x y z
N MET A 1 3.79 4.99 78.28
CA MET A 1 3.23 5.43 76.97
C MET A 1 4.33 5.81 75.97
N LYS A 2 5.25 4.88 75.66
CA LYS A 2 6.24 5.05 74.56
C LYS A 2 6.40 3.79 73.68
N ASN A 3 5.73 2.69 74.04
CA ASN A 3 5.80 1.41 73.30
C ASN A 3 4.49 1.00 72.59
N VAL A 4 3.41 1.79 72.70
CA VAL A 4 2.15 1.54 71.97
C VAL A 4 2.14 2.24 70.60
N ILE A 5 2.93 3.32 70.44
CA ILE A 5 3.05 4.07 69.17
C ILE A 5 3.97 3.35 68.16
N LYS A 6 4.88 2.48 68.60
CA LYS A 6 5.72 1.67 67.70
C LYS A 6 4.99 0.47 67.08
N VAL A 7 3.89 0.01 67.67
CA VAL A 7 3.10 -1.12 67.13
C VAL A 7 2.10 -0.66 66.05
N LEU A 8 1.68 0.61 66.07
CA LEU A 8 0.78 1.19 65.07
C LEU A 8 1.46 1.71 63.80
N ILE A 9 2.79 1.91 63.81
CA ILE A 9 3.56 2.29 62.62
C ILE A 9 4.13 1.06 61.88
N VAL A 10 4.23 -0.10 62.55
CA VAL A 10 4.65 -1.36 61.92
C VAL A 10 3.47 -2.12 61.28
N LEU A 11 2.22 -1.77 61.61
CA LEU A 11 1.03 -2.33 60.98
C LEU A 11 0.47 -1.52 59.78
N SER A 12 1.02 -0.34 59.49
CA SER A 12 0.67 0.45 58.29
C SER A 12 1.66 0.29 57.12
N VAL A 13 2.66 -0.60 57.25
CA VAL A 13 3.66 -0.89 56.20
C VAL A 13 3.53 -2.31 55.65
N SER A 14 2.54 -3.08 56.11
CA SER A 14 2.34 -4.49 55.72
C SER A 14 0.92 -4.81 55.20
N ILE A 15 0.13 -3.77 54.89
CA ILE A 15 -1.12 -3.86 54.11
C ILE A 15 -1.01 -2.89 52.92
N GLY A 16 -0.11 -3.23 52.00
CA GLY A 16 0.05 -2.59 50.69
C GLY A 16 0.58 -3.57 49.66
N LEU A 17 0.47 -4.87 49.95
CA LEU A 17 1.04 -5.97 49.17
C LEU A 17 -0.02 -7.02 48.84
N MET A 18 -1.24 -6.59 48.52
CA MET A 18 -2.24 -7.38 47.77
C MET A 18 -3.15 -6.44 46.98
N LEU A 19 -2.57 -5.78 45.97
CA LEU A 19 -3.33 -5.39 44.78
C LEU A 19 -2.81 -6.26 43.64
N THR A 20 -3.48 -7.39 43.47
CA THR A 20 -3.43 -8.20 42.26
C THR A 20 -3.91 -7.39 41.07
N GLY A 21 -3.18 -7.48 39.97
CA GLY A 21 -3.66 -7.15 38.64
C GLY A 21 -3.10 -5.85 38.10
N PHE A 22 -1.84 -5.87 37.68
CA PHE A 22 -1.43 -5.70 36.29
C PHE A 22 0.05 -6.11 36.23
N PRO A 23 0.44 -7.18 35.51
CA PRO A 23 1.85 -7.36 35.22
C PRO A 23 2.30 -6.12 34.45
N SER A 24 3.29 -5.43 35.03
CA SER A 24 4.21 -4.58 34.30
C SER A 24 4.50 -5.23 32.96
N ASN A 25 4.30 -4.51 31.85
CA ASN A 25 4.72 -4.93 30.51
C ASN A 25 6.26 -5.07 30.48
N GLU A 26 6.78 -6.10 31.13
CA GLU A 26 8.01 -6.75 30.78
C GLU A 26 7.84 -7.22 29.33
N ALA A 27 8.63 -6.62 28.45
CA ALA A 27 9.09 -7.24 27.21
C ALA A 27 8.04 -8.06 26.43
N VAL A 28 7.04 -7.39 25.83
CA VAL A 28 6.44 -7.90 24.59
C VAL A 28 7.42 -7.65 23.43
N ALA A 29 8.60 -8.23 23.55
CA ALA A 29 9.60 -8.34 22.48
C ALA A 29 9.78 -9.82 22.16
N LYS A 30 8.69 -10.52 21.82
CA LYS A 30 8.72 -11.83 21.18
C LYS A 30 7.71 -11.89 20.04
N ASN A 31 8.27 -11.83 18.83
CA ASN A 31 7.68 -12.27 17.56
C ASN A 31 6.28 -11.74 17.21
N LYS A 32 6.15 -10.43 16.96
CA LYS A 32 5.08 -9.99 16.05
C LYS A 32 5.38 -10.59 14.68
N LYS A 33 4.59 -11.59 14.25
CA LYS A 33 4.67 -12.14 12.89
C LYS A 33 4.54 -10.96 11.93
N GLU A 34 5.56 -10.77 11.09
CA GLU A 34 5.57 -9.69 10.11
C GLU A 34 4.34 -9.81 9.22
N THR A 35 3.56 -8.73 9.12
CA THR A 35 2.37 -8.72 8.27
C THR A 35 2.79 -8.46 6.82
N GLN A 36 1.96 -8.87 5.85
CA GLN A 36 2.19 -8.53 4.44
C GLN A 36 2.29 -7.01 4.20
N HIS A 37 1.59 -6.20 5.02
CA HIS A 37 1.71 -4.73 4.97
C HIS A 37 3.08 -4.24 5.46
N ASP A 38 3.64 -4.87 6.48
CA ASP A 38 4.98 -4.56 6.96
C ASP A 38 6.03 -4.91 5.89
N THR A 39 5.88 -6.06 5.23
CA THR A 39 6.70 -6.44 4.06
C THR A 39 6.56 -5.42 2.93
N PHE A 40 5.35 -5.02 2.57
CA PHE A 40 5.10 -3.98 1.55
C PHE A 40 5.83 -2.67 1.86
N LYS A 41 5.89 -2.25 3.13
CA LYS A 41 6.59 -1.02 3.54
C LYS A 41 8.11 -1.14 3.36
N LYS A 42 8.68 -2.34 3.50
CA LYS A 42 10.12 -2.59 3.33
C LYS A 42 10.56 -2.64 1.87
N LEU A 43 9.64 -2.94 0.93
CA LEU A 43 9.93 -2.94 -0.49
C LEU A 43 10.35 -1.55 -0.98
N LYS A 44 11.47 -1.48 -1.70
CA LYS A 44 12.05 -0.25 -2.25
C LYS A 44 11.91 -0.25 -3.77
N LEU A 45 11.46 0.89 -4.32
CA LEU A 45 11.45 1.10 -5.77
C LEU A 45 12.89 1.15 -6.32
N ASN A 46 13.00 0.96 -7.63
CA ASN A 46 14.24 0.86 -8.40
C ASN A 46 15.20 -0.27 -7.95
N THR A 47 14.70 -1.27 -7.22
CA THR A 47 15.45 -2.47 -6.85
C THR A 47 15.18 -3.62 -7.82
N SER A 48 15.98 -4.69 -7.77
CA SER A 48 15.82 -5.87 -8.62
C SER A 48 14.71 -6.81 -8.13
N MET A 49 14.26 -7.72 -9.00
CA MET A 49 13.36 -8.82 -8.63
C MET A 49 13.91 -9.63 -7.46
N THR A 50 15.21 -9.93 -7.48
CA THR A 50 15.90 -10.68 -6.42
C THR A 50 15.78 -9.97 -5.07
N SER A 51 16.06 -8.67 -5.01
CA SER A 51 15.96 -7.93 -3.75
C SER A 51 14.53 -7.81 -3.25
N VAL A 52 13.54 -7.77 -4.15
CA VAL A 52 12.13 -7.87 -3.76
C VAL A 52 11.83 -9.24 -3.15
N ALA A 53 12.25 -10.33 -3.80
CA ALA A 53 12.05 -11.68 -3.31
C ALA A 53 12.77 -11.93 -1.96
N GLU A 54 13.96 -11.38 -1.75
CA GLU A 54 14.67 -11.43 -0.47
C GLU A 54 13.87 -10.77 0.66
N VAL A 55 13.24 -9.62 0.39
CA VAL A 55 12.39 -8.94 1.37
C VAL A 55 11.11 -9.75 1.66
N MET A 56 10.49 -10.33 0.63
CA MET A 56 9.22 -11.06 0.76
C MET A 56 9.36 -12.44 1.39
N TYR A 57 10.42 -13.18 1.06
CA TYR A 57 10.54 -14.61 1.39
C TYR A 57 11.79 -14.93 2.23
N GLY A 58 12.60 -13.92 2.55
CA GLY A 58 13.81 -14.07 3.36
C GLY A 58 14.79 -15.08 2.76
N LYS A 59 15.34 -15.97 3.60
CA LYS A 59 16.37 -16.95 3.19
C LYS A 59 15.89 -17.93 2.10
N ASN A 60 14.59 -18.11 1.92
CA ASN A 60 14.01 -19.03 0.95
C ASN A 60 13.72 -18.40 -0.42
N TYR A 61 14.09 -17.12 -0.64
CA TYR A 61 13.74 -16.36 -1.84
C TYR A 61 14.03 -17.09 -3.16
N LYS A 62 15.15 -17.84 -3.25
CA LYS A 62 15.53 -18.56 -4.48
C LYS A 62 14.46 -19.56 -4.94
N LYS A 63 13.69 -20.15 -4.03
CA LYS A 63 12.60 -21.08 -4.34
C LYS A 63 11.36 -20.39 -4.94
N HIS A 64 11.30 -19.07 -4.83
CA HIS A 64 10.20 -18.24 -5.33
C HIS A 64 10.60 -17.46 -6.58
N LEU A 65 11.76 -17.78 -7.16
CA LEU A 65 12.28 -17.17 -8.38
C LEU A 65 12.30 -18.21 -9.51
N CYS A 66 11.57 -17.91 -10.58
CA CYS A 66 11.40 -18.75 -11.74
C CYS A 66 12.02 -18.07 -12.95
N ASP A 67 12.79 -18.84 -13.70
CA ASP A 67 13.32 -18.36 -14.96
C ASP A 67 12.25 -18.46 -16.04
N ARG A 68 12.08 -17.39 -16.82
CA ARG A 68 11.20 -17.34 -17.98
C ARG A 68 12.01 -16.87 -19.19
N SER A 69 11.79 -17.54 -20.31
CA SER A 69 12.39 -17.16 -21.59
C SER A 69 11.44 -16.22 -22.32
N GLU A 70 11.96 -15.08 -22.73
CA GLU A 70 11.26 -14.00 -23.41
C GLU A 70 12.11 -13.62 -24.61
N ASP A 71 11.74 -14.12 -25.79
CA ASP A 71 12.60 -14.11 -26.97
C ASP A 71 14.02 -14.63 -26.66
N GLU A 72 15.05 -13.81 -26.90
CA GLU A 72 16.47 -14.10 -26.64
C GLU A 72 16.91 -13.79 -25.18
N VAL A 73 15.96 -13.61 -24.26
CA VAL A 73 16.22 -13.13 -22.90
C VAL A 73 15.71 -14.10 -21.87
N LYS A 74 16.62 -14.56 -21.00
CA LYS A 74 16.25 -15.21 -19.76
C LYS A 74 16.00 -14.14 -18.70
N VAL A 75 14.76 -14.01 -18.24
CA VAL A 75 14.39 -13.15 -17.10
C VAL A 75 14.08 -14.01 -15.89
N ASN A 76 14.39 -13.49 -14.71
CA ASN A 76 14.06 -14.14 -13.46
C ASN A 76 12.89 -13.36 -12.82
N LEU A 77 11.78 -14.07 -12.60
CA LEU A 77 10.49 -13.53 -12.18
C LEU A 77 10.02 -14.22 -10.88
N LEU A 78 9.02 -13.63 -10.20
CA LEU A 78 8.37 -14.32 -9.09
C LEU A 78 7.59 -15.53 -9.63
N CYS A 79 7.68 -16.67 -8.95
CA CYS A 79 6.89 -17.86 -9.27
C CYS A 79 5.43 -17.77 -8.81
N SER A 80 5.12 -16.83 -7.92
CA SER A 80 3.81 -16.71 -7.27
C SER A 80 3.15 -15.38 -7.60
N GLY A 81 1.82 -15.40 -7.66
CA GLY A 81 0.99 -14.28 -8.07
C GLY A 81 0.46 -14.48 -9.48
N GLU A 82 -0.60 -13.77 -9.80
CA GLU A 82 -1.07 -13.67 -11.18
C GLU A 82 -0.16 -12.69 -11.93
N LEU A 83 0.32 -13.11 -13.10
CA LEU A 83 1.31 -12.41 -13.88
C LEU A 83 0.67 -11.89 -15.16
N ASN A 84 0.68 -10.58 -15.34
CA ASN A 84 0.37 -9.96 -16.62
C ASN A 84 1.67 -9.43 -17.24
N ASP A 85 1.94 -9.80 -18.49
CA ASP A 85 3.04 -9.25 -19.26
C ASP A 85 2.53 -8.22 -20.28
N SER A 86 3.24 -7.10 -20.36
CA SER A 86 2.92 -5.99 -21.26
C SER A 86 4.20 -5.53 -21.97
N ASN A 87 4.93 -6.53 -22.46
CA ASN A 87 6.17 -6.34 -23.20
C ASN A 87 5.90 -5.53 -24.47
N THR A 88 6.85 -4.65 -24.80
CA THR A 88 6.71 -3.76 -25.96
C THR A 88 7.85 -3.99 -26.92
N TYR A 89 7.51 -3.96 -28.20
CA TYR A 89 8.42 -4.22 -29.31
C TYR A 89 8.51 -2.98 -30.19
N ASP A 90 9.65 -2.76 -30.82
CA ASP A 90 9.79 -1.72 -31.83
C ASP A 90 9.25 -2.17 -33.19
N LYS A 91 9.31 -1.28 -34.19
CA LYS A 91 8.79 -1.55 -35.54
C LYS A 91 9.54 -2.68 -36.27
N SER A 92 10.74 -3.04 -35.81
CA SER A 92 11.52 -4.15 -36.35
C SER A 92 11.21 -5.49 -35.67
N GLY A 93 10.27 -5.51 -34.71
CA GLY A 93 9.95 -6.69 -33.92
C GLY A 93 10.95 -6.95 -32.79
N LYS A 94 11.89 -6.04 -32.52
CA LYS A 94 12.86 -6.20 -31.45
C LYS A 94 12.29 -5.74 -30.12
N LEU A 95 12.57 -6.50 -29.06
CA LEU A 95 12.19 -6.16 -27.70
C LEU A 95 12.70 -4.76 -27.31
N LYS A 96 11.76 -3.90 -26.96
CA LYS A 96 11.99 -2.50 -26.60
C LYS A 96 12.03 -2.31 -25.09
N TYR A 97 10.97 -2.72 -24.40
CA TYR A 97 10.91 -2.73 -22.93
C TYR A 97 10.18 -3.99 -22.45
N LEU A 98 10.67 -4.56 -21.36
CA LEU A 98 9.96 -5.57 -20.59
C LEU A 98 9.07 -4.87 -19.54
N LYS A 99 7.84 -5.33 -19.37
CA LYS A 99 6.95 -4.87 -18.29
C LYS A 99 6.14 -6.04 -17.77
N TYR A 100 6.21 -6.26 -16.45
CA TYR A 100 5.51 -7.32 -15.74
C TYR A 100 4.76 -6.75 -14.54
N GLU A 101 3.55 -7.22 -14.36
CA GLU A 101 2.67 -6.87 -13.25
C GLU A 101 2.36 -8.14 -12.46
N PHE A 102 2.65 -8.12 -11.16
CA PHE A 102 2.38 -9.22 -10.24
C PHE A 102 1.26 -8.83 -9.31
N TYR A 103 0.13 -9.50 -9.45
CA TYR A 103 -1.04 -9.39 -8.61
C TYR A 103 -0.96 -10.44 -7.51
N LEU A 104 -0.82 -9.98 -6.27
CA LEU A 104 -0.65 -10.81 -5.09
C LEU A 104 -1.92 -10.75 -4.24
N TYR A 105 -2.57 -11.89 -4.09
CA TYR A 105 -3.80 -12.06 -3.33
C TYR A 105 -3.50 -12.43 -1.86
N PRO A 106 -4.40 -12.11 -0.92
CA PRO A 106 -4.21 -12.41 0.50
C PRO A 106 -4.22 -13.92 0.77
N ASP A 107 -5.02 -14.68 0.02
CA ASP A 107 -5.05 -16.14 0.00
C ASP A 107 -4.71 -16.68 -1.39
N SER A 108 -3.83 -17.67 -1.47
CA SER A 108 -3.45 -18.34 -2.73
C SER A 108 -4.55 -19.24 -3.32
N LYS A 109 -5.77 -19.16 -2.77
CA LYS A 109 -6.89 -20.08 -3.03
C LYS A 109 -8.15 -19.39 -3.52
N VAL A 110 -8.17 -18.07 -3.71
CA VAL A 110 -9.34 -17.41 -4.31
C VAL A 110 -9.40 -17.90 -5.77
N PRO A 111 -10.35 -18.78 -6.13
CA PRO A 111 -10.53 -19.15 -7.51
C PRO A 111 -11.02 -17.90 -8.23
N ASN A 112 -10.53 -17.65 -9.45
CA ASN A 112 -11.19 -16.73 -10.37
C ASN A 112 -12.56 -17.33 -10.75
N GLU A 113 -13.52 -17.30 -9.83
CA GLU A 113 -14.89 -17.80 -9.97
C GLU A 113 -15.82 -16.65 -10.38
N SER A 114 -15.36 -15.79 -11.28
CA SER A 114 -16.18 -14.78 -11.93
C SER A 114 -16.05 -14.92 -13.43
N ASP A 115 -17.17 -15.23 -14.08
CA ASP A 115 -17.32 -15.17 -15.53
C ASP A 115 -17.15 -13.73 -16.08
N ASN A 116 -17.04 -12.75 -15.19
CA ASN A 116 -16.69 -11.36 -15.49
C ASN A 116 -15.25 -11.09 -15.02
N THR A 117 -14.29 -11.18 -15.93
CA THR A 117 -12.83 -11.08 -15.66
C THR A 117 -12.39 -9.70 -15.16
N ASP A 118 -13.18 -8.65 -15.44
CA ASP A 118 -12.87 -7.27 -15.05
C ASP A 118 -13.36 -6.90 -13.63
N GLU A 119 -14.32 -7.64 -13.06
CA GLU A 119 -15.03 -7.20 -11.83
C GLU A 119 -14.42 -7.75 -10.52
N VAL A 120 -13.82 -8.95 -10.56
CA VAL A 120 -13.34 -9.66 -9.34
C VAL A 120 -11.84 -9.54 -9.11
N THR A 121 -11.06 -9.22 -10.15
CA THR A 121 -9.59 -9.19 -10.09
C THR A 121 -9.06 -8.05 -9.22
N PHE A 122 -9.63 -6.84 -9.26
CA PHE A 122 -9.08 -5.73 -8.45
C PHE A 122 -9.53 -5.71 -6.98
N GLN A 123 -10.72 -6.21 -6.67
CA GLN A 123 -11.28 -6.12 -5.31
C GLN A 123 -10.65 -7.11 -4.31
N THR A 124 -9.87 -8.09 -4.80
CA THR A 124 -9.25 -9.11 -3.94
C THR A 124 -7.73 -9.02 -3.93
N VAL A 125 -7.11 -8.23 -4.81
CA VAL A 125 -5.66 -8.02 -4.82
C VAL A 125 -5.24 -7.30 -3.55
N ARG A 126 -4.24 -7.86 -2.85
CA ARG A 126 -3.66 -7.25 -1.66
C ARG A 126 -2.48 -6.35 -2.01
N MET A 127 -1.67 -6.77 -2.97
CA MET A 127 -0.48 -6.05 -3.40
C MET A 127 -0.28 -6.22 -4.90
N LEU A 128 0.00 -5.11 -5.59
CA LEU A 128 0.44 -5.09 -6.98
C LEU A 128 1.89 -4.63 -7.03
N LEU A 129 2.74 -5.40 -7.71
CA LEU A 129 4.13 -5.04 -7.98
C LEU A 129 4.36 -4.93 -9.48
N VAL A 130 4.85 -3.77 -9.93
CA VAL A 130 5.12 -3.53 -11.35
C VAL A 130 6.62 -3.44 -11.57
N PHE A 131 7.14 -4.30 -12.44
CA PHE A 131 8.52 -4.32 -12.86
C PHE A 131 8.64 -3.86 -14.30
N LYS A 132 9.64 -3.01 -14.58
CA LYS A 132 9.91 -2.55 -15.93
C LYS A 132 11.42 -2.50 -16.20
N SER A 133 11.82 -2.77 -17.43
CA SER A 133 13.21 -2.58 -17.87
C SER A 133 13.44 -1.22 -18.53
N LYS A 134 14.72 -0.79 -18.56
CA LYS A 134 15.15 0.30 -19.44
C LYS A 134 15.07 -0.16 -20.89
N GLU A 135 14.96 0.79 -21.82
CA GLU A 135 14.99 0.53 -23.26
C GLU A 135 16.17 -0.37 -23.64
N HIS A 136 15.87 -1.46 -24.34
CA HIS A 136 16.82 -2.49 -24.78
C HIS A 136 17.64 -3.13 -23.64
N SER A 137 17.19 -3.01 -22.38
CA SER A 137 17.77 -3.68 -21.24
C SER A 137 16.94 -4.90 -20.84
N LYS A 138 17.64 -5.94 -20.40
CA LYS A 138 17.08 -7.17 -19.84
C LYS A 138 16.86 -7.07 -18.32
N GLN A 139 17.30 -5.97 -17.69
CA GLN A 139 17.25 -5.81 -16.24
C GLN A 139 15.94 -5.14 -15.81
N LEU A 140 15.12 -5.90 -15.08
CA LEU A 140 13.89 -5.42 -14.47
C LEU A 140 14.16 -4.66 -13.18
N LYS A 141 13.41 -3.57 -12.98
CA LYS A 141 13.37 -2.79 -11.74
C LYS A 141 11.93 -2.67 -11.24
N LEU A 142 11.73 -2.80 -9.93
CA LEU A 142 10.44 -2.50 -9.31
C LEU A 142 10.17 -1.00 -9.44
N VAL A 143 9.16 -0.62 -10.22
CA VAL A 143 8.85 0.78 -10.54
C VAL A 143 7.54 1.24 -9.94
N GLU A 144 6.65 0.31 -9.63
CA GLU A 144 5.44 0.59 -8.87
C GLU A 144 5.22 -0.47 -7.81
N LYS A 145 4.67 -0.04 -6.67
CA LYS A 145 4.09 -0.94 -5.69
C LYS A 145 2.80 -0.33 -5.14
N HIS A 146 1.75 -1.13 -5.10
CA HIS A 146 0.45 -0.74 -4.59
C HIS A 146 0.05 -1.69 -3.47
N TRP A 147 -0.59 -1.14 -2.45
CA TRP A 147 -1.19 -1.89 -1.36
C TRP A 147 -2.66 -1.54 -1.29
N PHE A 148 -3.51 -2.55 -1.22
CA PHE A 148 -4.96 -2.41 -1.12
C PHE A 148 -5.43 -3.04 0.19
N ASP A 149 -6.22 -2.30 0.95
CA ASP A 149 -6.82 -2.71 2.21
C ASP A 149 -8.34 -2.70 2.07
N VAL A 150 -8.85 -3.65 1.29
CA VAL A 150 -10.28 -3.76 0.91
C VAL A 150 -11.22 -4.07 2.08
N SER A 151 -10.69 -4.39 3.25
CA SER A 151 -11.47 -4.52 4.50
C SER A 151 -11.64 -3.20 5.26
N VAL A 152 -11.08 -2.10 4.74
CA VAL A 152 -11.18 -0.78 5.35
C VAL A 152 -12.45 -0.09 4.86
N GLU A 153 -13.49 -0.16 5.68
CA GLU A 153 -14.58 0.80 5.56
C GLU A 153 -14.18 2.13 6.22
N ASN A 154 -14.27 3.22 5.45
CA ASN A 154 -14.07 4.54 6.02
C ASN A 154 -15.36 5.01 6.70
N SER A 155 -15.32 5.20 8.01
CA SER A 155 -16.47 5.69 8.79
C SER A 155 -16.82 7.16 8.51
N LYS A 156 -15.98 7.86 7.74
CA LYS A 156 -16.18 9.25 7.33
C LYS A 156 -17.25 9.35 6.26
N ARG A 157 -18.05 10.41 6.36
CA ARG A 157 -19.05 10.77 5.37
C ARG A 157 -18.89 12.21 4.91
N VAL A 158 -19.24 12.49 3.67
CA VAL A 158 -19.31 13.87 3.15
C VAL A 158 -20.61 14.50 3.65
N TYR A 159 -20.54 15.72 4.21
CA TYR A 159 -21.74 16.48 4.57
C TYR A 159 -22.59 16.78 3.32
N ASN A 160 -23.92 16.70 3.41
CA ASN A 160 -24.82 16.72 2.24
C ASN A 160 -24.65 17.91 1.28
N ASN A 161 -24.31 19.08 1.79
CA ASN A 161 -24.15 20.30 1.01
C ASN A 161 -22.70 20.54 0.55
N GLN A 162 -21.81 19.59 0.84
CA GLN A 162 -20.40 19.65 0.48
C GLN A 162 -20.08 18.64 -0.62
N LYS A 163 -19.00 18.92 -1.35
CA LYS A 163 -18.46 18.03 -2.36
C LYS A 163 -16.95 17.96 -2.20
N ILE A 164 -16.38 16.82 -2.60
CA ILE A 164 -14.94 16.68 -2.70
C ILE A 164 -14.52 17.15 -4.09
N GLU A 165 -13.53 18.04 -4.13
CA GLU A 165 -13.04 18.62 -5.38
C GLU A 165 -11.53 18.47 -5.54
N LYS A 166 -11.10 18.39 -6.79
CA LYS A 166 -9.69 18.36 -7.15
C LYS A 166 -8.99 19.63 -6.64
N GLY A 167 -7.84 19.44 -5.99
CA GLY A 167 -7.02 20.50 -5.45
C GLY A 167 -7.30 20.85 -4.00
N MET A 168 -8.35 20.29 -3.37
CA MET A 168 -8.58 20.43 -1.93
C MET A 168 -7.39 19.92 -1.12
N THR A 169 -6.99 20.66 -0.10
CA THR A 169 -5.96 20.28 0.87
C THR A 169 -6.51 19.27 1.88
N LYS A 170 -5.62 18.64 2.66
CA LYS A 170 -6.06 17.77 3.77
C LYS A 170 -7.02 18.50 4.73
N LYS A 171 -6.76 19.79 5.02
CA LYS A 171 -7.61 20.59 5.92
C LYS A 171 -8.99 20.85 5.30
N GLN A 172 -9.02 21.28 4.04
CA GLN A 172 -10.29 21.51 3.34
C GLN A 172 -11.14 20.24 3.21
N LEU A 173 -10.48 19.08 3.00
CA LEU A 173 -11.17 17.80 3.06
C LEU A 173 -11.72 17.48 4.46
N ASP A 174 -10.97 17.80 5.51
CA ASP A 174 -11.42 17.62 6.89
C ASP A 174 -12.69 18.41 7.18
N ASP A 175 -12.77 19.63 6.65
CA ASP A 175 -13.92 20.53 6.85
C ASP A 175 -15.19 20.05 6.13
N VAL A 176 -15.07 19.19 5.10
CA VAL A 176 -16.22 18.63 4.36
C VAL A 176 -16.62 17.22 4.81
N LEU A 177 -15.82 16.59 5.68
CA LEU A 177 -16.05 15.24 6.19
C LEU A 177 -16.56 15.26 7.64
N THR A 178 -17.34 14.25 8.00
CA THR A 178 -17.84 14.08 9.36
C THR A 178 -16.71 13.80 10.36
N GLY A 179 -16.57 14.66 11.37
CA GLY A 179 -15.58 14.52 12.45
C GLY A 179 -14.13 14.69 11.98
N THR A 180 -13.17 14.67 12.90
CA THR A 180 -11.76 15.01 12.60
C THR A 180 -11.00 13.89 11.88
N GLY A 181 -10.19 14.27 10.91
CA GLY A 181 -9.37 13.42 10.05
C GLY A 181 -10.11 12.84 8.84
N LEU A 182 -9.33 12.45 7.83
CA LEU A 182 -9.82 11.80 6.60
C LEU A 182 -10.20 10.32 6.78
N GLY A 183 -10.02 9.77 7.98
CA GLY A 183 -10.17 8.34 8.25
C GLY A 183 -9.03 7.51 7.67
N ARG A 184 -9.32 6.24 7.36
CA ARG A 184 -8.35 5.28 6.82
C ARG A 184 -8.39 5.31 5.29
N TYR A 185 -7.22 5.24 4.67
CA TYR A 185 -7.12 5.03 3.23
C TYR A 185 -7.32 3.55 2.91
N GLU A 186 -7.94 3.25 1.78
CA GLU A 186 -8.13 1.89 1.27
C GLU A 186 -6.98 1.46 0.36
N ALA A 187 -6.23 2.40 -0.21
CA ALA A 187 -5.05 2.07 -1.00
C ALA A 187 -3.90 3.06 -0.81
N VAL A 188 -2.68 2.57 -0.99
CA VAL A 188 -1.48 3.40 -1.10
C VAL A 188 -0.58 2.91 -2.22
N SER A 189 -0.20 3.81 -3.11
CA SER A 189 0.68 3.51 -4.24
C SER A 189 1.97 4.33 -4.17
N TYR A 190 3.05 3.72 -4.67
CA TYR A 190 4.33 4.36 -4.87
C TYR A 190 4.78 4.08 -6.30
N ILE A 191 5.11 5.12 -7.04
CA ILE A 191 5.51 5.03 -8.45
C ILE A 191 6.79 5.81 -8.66
N ASP A 192 7.80 5.20 -9.27
CA ASP A 192 9.09 5.82 -9.61
C ASP A 192 9.70 5.17 -10.86
N TYR A 193 9.55 5.87 -11.98
CA TYR A 193 10.14 5.48 -13.27
C TYR A 193 11.50 6.14 -13.55
N SER A 194 12.12 6.82 -12.58
CA SER A 194 13.31 7.64 -12.81
C SER A 194 14.52 6.87 -13.36
N LYS A 195 14.63 5.56 -13.14
CA LYS A 195 15.75 4.73 -13.61
C LYS A 195 15.49 3.98 -14.92
N VAL A 196 14.22 3.81 -15.31
CA VAL A 196 13.83 2.97 -16.47
C VAL A 196 12.96 3.69 -17.49
N GLY A 197 12.42 4.86 -17.13
CA GLY A 197 11.62 5.68 -18.03
C GLY A 197 12.43 6.14 -19.24
N LYS A 198 11.73 6.40 -20.35
CA LYS A 198 12.33 6.95 -21.57
C LYS A 198 13.11 8.22 -21.21
N GLN A 199 14.33 8.36 -21.70
CA GLN A 199 15.09 9.59 -21.55
C GLN A 199 14.81 10.47 -22.77
N SER A 200 14.44 11.74 -22.58
CA SER A 200 14.42 12.72 -23.67
C SER A 200 15.84 13.24 -23.92
N GLY A 201 16.09 13.85 -25.09
CA GLY A 201 17.44 14.15 -25.60
C GLY A 201 18.44 14.75 -24.61
N LYS A 202 18.00 15.55 -23.64
CA LYS A 202 18.86 16.10 -22.56
C LYS A 202 19.17 15.10 -21.42
N LYS A 203 19.00 13.79 -21.63
CA LYS A 203 19.03 12.72 -20.61
C LYS A 203 18.02 12.92 -19.46
N GLN A 204 17.06 13.83 -19.62
CA GLN A 204 16.00 14.03 -18.63
C GLN A 204 14.98 12.89 -18.76
N PRO A 205 14.56 12.25 -17.65
CA PRO A 205 13.53 11.24 -17.72
C PRO A 205 12.23 11.89 -18.20
N VAL A 206 11.60 11.31 -19.23
CA VAL A 206 10.25 11.65 -19.70
C VAL A 206 9.22 11.38 -18.58
N PHE A 207 9.54 10.49 -17.64
CA PHE A 207 8.73 10.17 -16.47
C PHE A 207 9.49 10.43 -15.15
N PRO A 208 9.68 11.70 -14.71
CA PRO A 208 10.71 12.02 -13.74
C PRO A 208 10.24 12.21 -12.28
N LYS A 209 9.11 11.65 -11.82
CA LYS A 209 8.70 11.91 -10.42
C LYS A 209 8.34 10.62 -9.70
N ALA A 210 9.17 10.28 -8.71
CA ALA A 210 8.73 9.48 -7.58
C ALA A 210 7.52 10.20 -6.96
N TYR A 211 6.38 9.51 -6.87
CA TYR A 211 5.24 10.01 -6.12
C TYR A 211 4.57 8.90 -5.32
N LYS A 212 3.86 9.35 -4.30
CA LYS A 212 3.05 8.54 -3.42
C LYS A 212 1.63 9.05 -3.46
N THR A 213 0.68 8.15 -3.62
CA THR A 213 -0.75 8.46 -3.62
C THR A 213 -1.44 7.65 -2.52
N TYR A 214 -2.43 8.26 -1.87
CA TYR A 214 -3.34 7.58 -0.95
C TYR A 214 -4.76 7.68 -1.51
N SER A 215 -5.47 6.57 -1.56
CA SER A 215 -6.84 6.51 -2.09
C SER A 215 -7.84 6.28 -0.95
N TYR A 216 -8.97 6.94 -1.04
CA TYR A 216 -10.02 6.93 -0.03
C TYR A 216 -11.37 6.80 -0.73
N SER A 217 -12.23 5.97 -0.16
CA SER A 217 -13.66 5.96 -0.47
C SER A 217 -14.46 6.44 0.73
N VAL A 218 -15.41 7.35 0.52
CA VAL A 218 -16.32 7.88 1.55
C VAL A 218 -17.71 8.07 0.97
N LEU A 219 -18.75 7.69 1.73
CA LEU A 219 -20.13 7.92 1.34
C LEU A 219 -20.58 9.33 1.67
N ASN A 220 -21.55 9.86 0.93
CA ASN A 220 -22.32 11.01 1.38
C ASN A 220 -23.13 10.63 2.65
N GLN A 221 -23.44 11.63 3.48
CA GLN A 221 -24.12 11.41 4.75
C GLN A 221 -25.57 10.96 4.59
N LYS A 222 -26.30 11.45 3.59
CA LYS A 222 -27.70 11.06 3.35
C LYS A 222 -27.97 10.58 1.93
N GLU A 223 -27.16 10.99 0.97
CA GLU A 223 -27.28 10.52 -0.40
C GLU A 223 -26.49 9.22 -0.58
N ASN A 224 -26.95 8.33 -1.44
CA ASN A 224 -26.19 7.13 -1.81
C ASN A 224 -25.15 7.48 -2.87
N ILE A 225 -24.27 8.44 -2.57
CA ILE A 225 -23.17 8.82 -3.45
C ILE A 225 -21.88 8.37 -2.77
N LEU A 226 -21.13 7.50 -3.44
CA LEU A 226 -19.77 7.18 -3.04
C LEU A 226 -18.82 8.17 -3.73
N TYR A 227 -17.91 8.73 -2.96
CA TYR A 227 -16.78 9.49 -3.46
C TYR A 227 -15.52 8.64 -3.34
N PHE A 228 -14.87 8.38 -4.46
CA PHE A 228 -13.50 7.89 -4.50
C PHE A 228 -12.57 9.05 -4.82
N PHE A 229 -11.52 9.24 -4.02
CA PHE A 229 -10.56 10.32 -4.24
C PHE A 229 -9.13 9.92 -3.87
N GLU A 230 -8.18 10.54 -4.58
CA GLU A 230 -6.76 10.32 -4.39
C GLU A 230 -6.05 11.56 -3.87
N MET A 231 -5.20 11.38 -2.86
CA MET A 231 -4.33 12.41 -2.32
C MET A 231 -2.89 12.23 -2.82
N LYS A 232 -2.35 13.26 -3.49
CA LYS A 232 -0.97 13.30 -3.99
C LYS A 232 -0.26 14.58 -3.55
N TYR A 233 1.04 14.49 -3.28
CA TYR A 233 1.83 15.65 -2.90
C TYR A 233 1.97 16.65 -4.06
N SER A 234 1.46 17.87 -3.84
CA SER A 234 1.65 19.00 -4.75
C SER A 234 2.93 19.73 -4.42
N ARG A 235 3.87 19.81 -5.37
CA ARG A 235 5.09 20.61 -5.20
C ARG A 235 4.82 22.10 -5.15
N THR A 236 3.75 22.57 -5.80
CA THR A 236 3.36 23.99 -5.82
C THR A 236 2.78 24.41 -4.47
N LYS A 237 1.85 23.61 -3.92
CA LYS A 237 1.23 23.89 -2.61
C LYS A 237 2.06 23.40 -1.42
N LYS A 238 3.11 22.60 -1.68
CA LYS A 238 3.98 21.96 -0.69
C LYS A 238 3.24 21.08 0.32
N GLU A 239 2.10 20.53 -0.07
CA GLU A 239 1.25 19.65 0.76
C GLU A 239 0.52 18.62 -0.09
N TYR A 240 -0.11 17.64 0.57
CA TYR A 240 -0.99 16.69 -0.10
C TYR A 240 -2.32 17.34 -0.46
N VAL A 241 -2.73 17.16 -1.72
CA VAL A 241 -4.02 17.64 -2.23
C VAL A 241 -4.75 16.55 -3.02
N VAL A 242 -6.05 16.71 -3.18
CA VAL A 242 -6.87 15.86 -4.05
C VAL A 242 -6.35 15.99 -5.48
N SER A 243 -5.78 14.91 -6.03
CA SER A 243 -5.32 14.86 -7.42
C SER A 243 -6.37 14.30 -8.37
N TYR A 244 -7.24 13.44 -7.85
CA TYR A 244 -8.31 12.77 -8.56
C TYR A 244 -9.51 12.66 -7.63
N VAL A 245 -10.70 12.83 -8.19
CA VAL A 245 -11.97 12.56 -7.53
C VAL A 245 -12.95 12.09 -8.59
N GLU A 246 -13.71 11.07 -8.22
CA GLU A 246 -14.87 10.59 -8.94
C GLU A 246 -15.97 10.30 -7.94
N SER A 247 -17.21 10.32 -8.41
CA SER A 247 -18.35 10.00 -7.58
C SER A 247 -19.43 9.34 -8.40
N TRP A 248 -20.06 8.32 -7.86
CA TRP A 248 -21.18 7.64 -8.48
C TRP A 248 -22.27 7.36 -7.46
N ARG A 249 -23.48 7.19 -7.95
CA ARG A 249 -24.60 6.76 -7.11
C ARG A 249 -24.46 5.26 -6.87
N GLU A 250 -24.41 4.86 -5.62
CA GLU A 250 -24.51 3.46 -5.25
C GLU A 250 -25.98 3.03 -5.22
N ASN A 251 -26.25 1.90 -5.87
CA ASN A 251 -27.49 1.18 -5.69
C ASN A 251 -27.35 0.41 -4.37
N ILE A 252 -28.04 0.86 -3.32
CA ILE A 252 -28.16 0.04 -2.10
C ILE A 252 -28.89 -1.25 -2.51
N LYS A 253 -28.21 -2.38 -2.35
CA LYS A 253 -28.83 -3.71 -2.35
C LYS A 253 -29.54 -3.94 -1.01
#